data_AF-A0A956K3A0-F1
#
_entry.id   AF-A0A956K3A0-F1
#
_cell.length_a   1.000
_cell.length_b   1.000
_cell.length_c   1.000
_cell.angle_alpha   90.00
_cell.angle_beta   90.00
_cell.angle_gamma   90.00
#
_symmetry.space_group_name_H-M   'P 1'
#
loop_
_entity.id
_entity.type
_entity.pdbx_description
1 polymer ?
#
loop_
_entity_poly.entity_id
_entity_poly.type
_entity_poly.pdbx_seq_one_letter_code
_entity_poly.pdbx_strand_id
1 'polypeptide(L)'
;MRRAHFAAFQPICLGCLAEGRGASLLEIGEVVRGDADEVIEGALVCPAVPCRREFPILDGIPFLVPDVREVVSKQIGEIRGREDLSPFAESLLGDCLGPGSDLDRARHYLSCYASGHWSDLDPEAPAPAALTPVLDAAFGLVGTPRGRWLDVGCSVGRGTFELAARTGALTLGVDLSFSMLRLARRIAREGRLRYPRRKLGLVYERREHAVTAPGAADVDFWMVDATALPFADAAVDGALSLNLLDCVSWPLSHLLELGRVLRDDGQAVIATPYDWSAGATAVEGWLG
;
A
#
# COMPACT_ATOMS: atom_id res chain seq x y z
N MET A 1 -0.51 12.19 3.68
CA MET A 1 -1.32 11.49 4.68
C MET A 1 -2.46 12.42 4.94
N ARG A 2 -3.66 12.02 4.57
CA ARG A 2 -4.85 12.83 4.76
C ARG A 2 -5.22 12.84 6.23
N ARG A 3 -5.47 14.03 6.76
CA ARG A 3 -5.83 14.24 8.16
C ARG A 3 -7.19 13.61 8.47
N ALA A 4 -8.11 13.59 7.50
CA ALA A 4 -9.39 12.89 7.60
C ALA A 4 -9.20 11.38 7.82
N HIS A 5 -8.33 10.73 7.04
CA HIS A 5 -8.00 9.31 7.22
C HIS A 5 -7.30 9.05 8.55
N PHE A 6 -6.34 9.89 8.93
CA PHE A 6 -5.71 9.76 10.25
C PHE A 6 -6.71 9.84 11.40
N ALA A 7 -7.65 10.80 11.35
CA ALA A 7 -8.70 10.96 12.34
C ALA A 7 -9.69 9.79 12.35
N ALA A 8 -10.01 9.21 11.19
CA ALA A 8 -10.98 8.14 11.07
C ALA A 8 -10.42 6.75 11.44
N PHE A 9 -9.17 6.46 11.08
CA PHE A 9 -8.53 5.16 11.33
C PHE A 9 -7.78 5.11 12.65
N GLN A 10 -7.43 6.27 13.25
CA GLN A 10 -6.86 6.39 14.60
C GLN A 10 -5.73 5.39 14.88
N PRO A 11 -4.62 5.44 14.12
CA PRO A 11 -3.60 4.41 14.22
C PRO A 11 -2.95 4.37 15.61
N ILE A 12 -2.61 3.16 16.06
CA ILE A 12 -1.98 2.88 17.35
C ILE A 12 -0.49 2.56 17.18
N CYS A 13 0.29 2.81 18.22
CA CYS A 13 1.70 2.49 18.26
C CYS A 13 1.92 0.98 18.39
N LEU A 14 2.38 0.35 17.30
CA LEU A 14 2.76 -1.07 17.27
C LEU A 14 3.85 -1.43 18.29
N GLY A 15 4.74 -0.49 18.62
CA GLY A 15 5.74 -0.68 19.68
C GLY A 15 5.12 -0.82 21.07
N CYS A 16 4.13 0.00 21.41
CA CYS A 16 3.40 -0.14 22.67
C CYS A 16 2.58 -1.44 22.72
N LEU A 17 1.96 -1.81 21.59
CA LEU A 17 1.21 -3.06 21.50
C LEU A 17 2.12 -4.28 21.72
N ALA A 18 3.25 -4.35 21.01
CA ALA A 18 4.21 -5.45 21.12
C ALA A 18 4.84 -5.58 22.51
N GLU A 19 5.04 -4.45 23.21
CA GLU A 19 5.63 -4.42 24.55
C GLU A 19 4.57 -4.54 25.68
N GLY A 20 3.30 -4.86 25.34
CA GLY A 20 2.24 -5.08 26.32
C GLY A 20 1.77 -3.82 27.06
N ARG A 21 2.07 -2.63 26.53
CA ARG A 21 1.67 -1.33 27.13
C ARG A 21 0.26 -0.89 26.74
N GLY A 22 -0.42 -1.67 25.90
CA GLY A 22 -1.75 -1.38 25.37
C GLY A 22 -1.74 -0.49 24.13
N ALA A 23 -2.94 -0.20 23.63
CA ALA A 23 -3.18 0.60 22.43
C ALA A 23 -2.97 2.09 22.70
N SER A 24 -1.76 2.60 22.39
CA SER A 24 -1.47 4.04 22.43
C SER A 24 -1.76 4.65 21.06
N LEU A 25 -2.78 5.51 20.97
CA LEU A 25 -3.07 6.29 19.77
C LEU A 25 -1.87 7.17 19.41
N LEU A 26 -1.49 7.16 18.13
CA LEU A 26 -0.46 8.05 17.61
C LEU A 26 -1.02 9.47 17.50
N GLU A 27 -0.12 10.45 17.58
CA GLU A 27 -0.41 11.87 17.38
C GLU A 27 0.38 12.40 16.18
N ILE A 28 -0.12 13.43 15.52
CA ILE A 28 0.65 14.16 14.51
C ILE A 28 1.70 14.98 15.25
N GLY A 29 2.98 14.68 15.01
CA GLY A 29 4.12 15.41 15.54
C GLY A 29 4.50 16.57 14.62
N GLU A 30 5.78 16.67 14.30
CA GLU A 30 6.30 17.69 13.39
C GLU A 30 5.69 17.56 11.99
N VAL A 31 5.29 18.69 11.41
CA VAL A 31 4.84 18.80 10.02
C VAL A 31 5.78 19.76 9.30
N VAL A 32 6.69 19.20 8.50
CA VAL A 32 7.66 19.95 7.71
C VAL A 32 7.01 20.50 6.44
N ARG A 33 6.15 19.70 5.81
CA ARG A 33 5.42 20.07 4.59
C ARG A 33 4.02 19.50 4.60
N GLY A 34 3.03 20.32 4.26
CA GLY A 34 1.63 19.94 4.23
C GLY A 34 0.72 21.17 4.30
N ASP A 35 -0.58 20.91 4.41
CA ASP A 35 -1.63 21.92 4.53
C ASP A 35 -2.70 21.47 5.57
N ALA A 36 -3.87 22.10 5.48
CA ALA A 36 -5.00 21.85 6.38
C ALA A 36 -5.64 20.46 6.16
N ASP A 37 -5.43 19.84 5.00
CA ASP A 37 -6.06 18.58 4.60
C ASP A 37 -5.08 17.41 4.65
N GLU A 38 -3.81 17.65 4.33
CA GLU A 38 -2.79 16.60 4.28
C GLU A 38 -1.41 16.99 4.83
N VAL A 39 -0.74 16.00 5.43
CA VAL A 39 0.69 16.05 5.75
C VAL A 39 1.46 15.36 4.65
N ILE A 40 2.39 16.07 4.00
CA ILE A 40 3.26 15.51 2.95
C ILE A 40 4.58 15.03 3.52
N GLU A 41 5.14 15.77 4.48
CA GLU A 41 6.39 15.46 5.15
C GLU A 41 6.30 15.83 6.62
N GLY A 42 6.70 14.91 7.49
CA GLY A 42 6.59 15.08 8.93
C GLY A 42 6.72 13.75 9.67
N ALA A 43 6.17 13.69 10.88
CA ALA A 43 6.18 12.48 11.69
C ALA A 43 4.87 12.28 12.45
N LEU A 44 4.50 11.03 12.66
CA LEU A 44 3.60 10.61 13.73
C LEU A 44 4.43 10.24 14.95
N VAL A 45 3.90 10.48 16.14
CA VAL A 45 4.60 10.22 17.41
C VAL A 45 3.72 9.46 18.38
N CYS A 46 4.32 8.54 19.12
CA CYS A 46 3.64 7.91 20.24
C CYS A 46 3.69 8.85 21.47
N PRO A 47 2.54 9.26 22.04
CA PRO A 47 2.52 10.17 23.17
C PRO A 47 2.97 9.51 24.48
N ALA A 48 2.96 8.17 24.56
CA ALA A 48 3.38 7.44 25.74
C ALA A 48 4.84 7.76 26.08
N VAL A 49 5.06 8.39 27.25
CA VAL A 49 6.36 8.79 27.78
C VAL A 49 7.43 7.68 27.74
N PRO A 50 7.14 6.40 28.08
CA PRO A 50 8.16 5.35 27.99
C PRO A 50 8.46 4.89 26.56
N CYS A 51 7.66 5.28 25.56
CA CYS A 51 7.81 4.82 24.18
C CYS A 51 8.40 5.91 23.27
N ARG A 52 7.70 7.04 23.11
CA ARG A 52 8.13 8.21 22.30
C ARG A 52 8.64 7.88 20.88
N ARG A 53 8.26 6.72 20.32
CA ARG A 53 8.65 6.33 18.96
C ARG A 53 8.08 7.31 17.94
N GLU A 54 8.85 7.54 16.89
CA GLU A 54 8.50 8.40 15.77
C GLU A 54 8.35 7.55 14.50
N PHE A 55 7.36 7.89 13.69
CA PHE A 55 7.06 7.21 12.44
C PHE A 55 7.07 8.27 11.32
N PRO A 56 7.99 8.19 10.35
CA PRO A 56 8.12 9.21 9.33
C PRO A 56 6.90 9.21 8.40
N ILE A 57 6.57 10.39 7.89
CA ILE A 57 5.63 10.61 6.79
C ILE A 57 6.46 11.15 5.63
N LEU A 58 6.54 10.39 4.52
CA LEU A 58 7.28 10.78 3.32
C LEU A 58 6.34 10.70 2.11
N ASP A 59 6.29 11.73 1.27
CA ASP A 59 5.35 11.86 0.14
C ASP A 59 3.87 11.67 0.55
N GLY A 60 3.58 11.99 1.81
CA GLY A 60 2.29 11.77 2.43
C GLY A 60 1.99 10.31 2.76
N ILE A 61 2.99 9.45 2.87
CA ILE A 61 2.84 8.03 3.24
C ILE A 61 3.45 7.88 4.65
N PRO A 62 2.65 7.64 5.69
CA PRO A 62 3.16 7.31 7.02
C PRO A 62 3.72 5.89 7.04
N PHE A 63 4.85 5.69 7.71
CA PHE A 63 5.55 4.40 7.84
C PHE A 63 5.15 3.76 9.17
N LEU A 64 3.99 3.10 9.21
CA LEU A 64 3.43 2.46 10.40
C LEU A 64 3.74 0.97 10.44
N VAL A 65 5.00 0.67 10.72
CA VAL A 65 5.57 -0.68 10.73
C VAL A 65 6.20 -0.99 12.09
N PRO A 66 6.32 -2.27 12.50
CA PRO A 66 6.89 -2.64 13.80
C PRO A 66 8.33 -2.15 14.01
N ASP A 67 9.16 -2.28 12.98
CA ASP A 67 10.56 -1.81 12.95
C ASP A 67 10.78 -0.80 11.81
N VAL A 68 10.56 0.48 12.14
CA VAL A 68 10.77 1.60 11.21
C VAL A 68 12.22 1.65 10.72
N ARG A 69 13.20 1.33 11.57
CA ARG A 69 14.62 1.42 11.23
C ARG A 69 14.96 0.40 10.16
N GLU A 70 14.53 -0.84 10.34
CA GLU A 70 14.76 -1.90 9.37
C GLU A 70 14.08 -1.58 8.03
N VAL A 71 12.81 -1.18 8.06
CA VAL A 71 12.05 -0.86 6.84
C VAL A 71 12.66 0.32 6.09
N VAL A 72 12.98 1.43 6.77
CA VAL A 72 13.62 2.59 6.14
C VAL A 72 14.98 2.21 5.53
N SER A 73 15.77 1.37 6.22
CA SER A 73 17.06 0.89 5.70
C SER A 73 16.87 0.10 4.40
N LYS A 74 15.88 -0.81 4.34
CA LYS A 74 15.55 -1.58 3.14
C LYS A 74 14.98 -0.72 2.00
N GLN A 75 14.26 0.34 2.32
CA GLN A 75 13.57 1.19 1.34
C GLN A 75 14.40 2.42 0.91
N ILE A 76 15.62 2.61 1.43
CA ILE A 76 16.39 3.84 1.24
C ILE A 76 16.68 4.15 -0.24
N GLY A 77 16.82 3.13 -1.08
CA GLY A 77 16.99 3.28 -2.53
C GLY A 77 15.78 3.94 -3.19
N GLU A 78 14.57 3.50 -2.84
CA GLU A 78 13.31 4.05 -3.35
C GLU A 78 13.03 5.45 -2.81
N ILE A 79 13.34 5.67 -1.53
CA ILE A 79 13.18 6.96 -0.85
C ILE A 79 14.08 8.03 -1.49
N ARG A 80 15.33 7.68 -1.83
CA ARG A 80 16.30 8.60 -2.45
C ARG A 80 16.26 8.60 -3.99
N GLY A 81 15.41 7.77 -4.59
CA GLY A 81 15.32 7.59 -6.03
C GLY A 81 14.96 8.88 -6.77
N ARG A 82 15.64 9.14 -7.89
CA ARG A 82 15.38 10.29 -8.76
C ARG A 82 14.16 10.01 -9.65
N GLU A 83 13.21 10.95 -9.69
CA GLU A 83 12.01 10.84 -10.53
C GLU A 83 12.07 11.68 -11.82
N ASP A 84 13.17 12.40 -12.03
CA ASP A 84 13.38 13.35 -13.13
C ASP A 84 14.39 12.85 -14.18
N LEU A 85 14.81 11.59 -14.10
CA LEU A 85 15.67 10.98 -15.11
C LEU A 85 14.96 10.89 -16.46
N SER A 86 15.71 11.00 -17.55
CA SER A 86 15.18 10.73 -18.90
C SER A 86 15.01 9.23 -19.13
N PRO A 87 14.13 8.79 -20.05
CA PRO A 87 14.01 7.37 -20.39
C PRO A 87 15.35 6.75 -20.84
N PHE A 88 16.18 7.53 -21.55
CA PHE A 88 17.52 7.13 -21.94
C PHE A 88 18.42 6.84 -20.73
N ALA A 89 18.46 7.73 -19.75
CA ALA A 89 19.27 7.55 -18.55
C ALA A 89 18.79 6.36 -17.71
N GLU A 90 17.46 6.19 -17.55
CA GLU A 90 16.88 5.04 -16.86
C GLU A 90 17.22 3.71 -17.56
N SER A 91 17.20 3.68 -18.89
CA SER A 91 17.61 2.51 -19.67
C SER A 91 19.08 2.19 -19.46
N LEU A 92 19.96 3.19 -19.61
CA LEU A 92 21.41 3.02 -19.46
C LEU A 92 21.79 2.53 -18.05
N LEU A 93 21.17 3.10 -17.01
CA LEU A 93 21.37 2.64 -15.63
C LEU A 93 20.88 1.20 -15.46
N GLY A 94 19.78 0.83 -16.10
CA GLY A 94 19.29 -0.53 -16.12
C GLY A 94 20.30 -1.52 -16.73
N ASP A 95 20.91 -1.15 -17.84
CA ASP A 95 21.93 -1.97 -18.50
C ASP A 95 23.20 -2.09 -17.63
N CYS A 96 23.60 -1.00 -16.96
CA CYS A 96 24.76 -1.02 -16.06
C CYS A 96 24.55 -1.86 -14.80
N LEU A 97 23.34 -1.84 -14.21
CA LEU A 97 23.05 -2.53 -12.95
C LEU A 97 22.65 -4.00 -13.15
N GLY A 98 22.06 -4.33 -14.29
CA GLY A 98 21.70 -5.69 -14.65
C GLY A 98 20.48 -6.26 -13.89
N PRO A 99 20.15 -7.54 -14.14
CA PRO A 99 18.97 -8.19 -13.61
C PRO A 99 19.10 -8.47 -12.10
N GLY A 100 17.99 -8.37 -11.39
CA GLY A 100 17.93 -8.62 -9.94
C GLY A 100 18.51 -7.50 -9.07
N SER A 101 19.09 -6.46 -9.68
CA SER A 101 19.43 -5.20 -8.99
C SER A 101 18.18 -4.56 -8.38
N ASP A 102 18.35 -3.70 -7.38
CA ASP A 102 17.22 -3.01 -6.75
C ASP A 102 16.41 -2.20 -7.77
N LEU A 103 17.08 -1.53 -8.73
CA LEU A 103 16.43 -0.81 -9.82
C LEU A 103 15.62 -1.73 -10.74
N ASP A 104 16.16 -2.89 -11.11
CA ASP A 104 15.41 -3.86 -11.92
C ASP A 104 14.19 -4.39 -11.16
N ARG A 105 14.38 -4.78 -9.89
CA ARG A 105 13.31 -5.32 -9.04
C ARG A 105 12.19 -4.31 -8.82
N ALA A 106 12.52 -3.04 -8.57
CA ALA A 106 11.54 -1.96 -8.43
C ALA A 106 10.76 -1.71 -9.72
N ARG A 107 11.45 -1.62 -10.87
CA ARG A 107 10.80 -1.45 -12.18
C ARG A 107 9.95 -2.66 -12.56
N HIS A 108 10.41 -3.87 -12.25
CA HIS A 108 9.67 -5.10 -12.48
C HIS A 108 8.34 -5.09 -11.73
N TYR A 109 8.38 -4.83 -10.43
CA TYR A 109 7.19 -4.79 -9.61
C TYR A 109 6.22 -3.69 -10.05
N LEU A 110 6.69 -2.46 -10.27
CA LEU A 110 5.84 -1.38 -10.79
C LEU A 110 5.25 -1.76 -12.16
N SER A 111 6.01 -2.39 -13.04
CA SER A 111 5.51 -2.85 -14.34
C SER A 111 4.37 -3.86 -14.19
N CYS A 112 4.56 -4.89 -13.37
CA CYS A 112 3.59 -5.97 -13.20
C CYS A 112 2.28 -5.43 -12.62
N TYR A 113 2.37 -4.71 -11.49
CA TYR A 113 1.19 -4.24 -10.78
C TYR A 113 0.50 -3.07 -11.49
N ALA A 114 1.24 -2.07 -12.00
CA ALA A 114 0.59 -0.98 -12.74
C ALA A 114 -0.08 -1.48 -14.02
N SER A 115 0.56 -2.38 -14.78
CA SER A 115 -0.07 -2.98 -15.95
C SER A 115 -1.27 -3.85 -15.56
N GLY A 116 -1.15 -4.70 -14.54
CA GLY A 116 -2.25 -5.56 -14.09
C GLY A 116 -3.44 -4.81 -13.51
N HIS A 117 -3.23 -3.60 -12.99
CA HIS A 117 -4.26 -2.82 -12.29
C HIS A 117 -4.87 -1.69 -13.12
N TRP A 118 -4.12 -1.13 -14.08
CA TRP A 118 -4.50 0.13 -14.74
C TRP A 118 -4.41 0.12 -16.27
N SER A 119 -3.97 -0.98 -16.90
CA SER A 119 -3.79 -1.03 -18.36
C SER A 119 -5.08 -0.90 -19.17
N ASP A 120 -6.25 -1.12 -18.55
CA ASP A 120 -7.56 -0.90 -19.15
C ASP A 120 -7.86 0.59 -19.38
N LEU A 121 -7.16 1.47 -18.65
CA LEU A 121 -7.28 2.91 -18.75
C LEU A 121 -6.12 3.57 -19.53
N ASP A 122 -5.25 2.78 -20.17
CA ASP A 122 -4.21 3.30 -21.06
C ASP A 122 -4.84 3.76 -22.39
N PRO A 123 -4.75 5.06 -22.75
CA PRO A 123 -5.39 5.59 -23.94
C PRO A 123 -4.71 5.18 -25.26
N GLU A 124 -3.44 4.81 -25.23
CA GLU A 124 -2.70 4.45 -26.45
C GLU A 124 -2.59 2.94 -26.64
N ALA A 125 -2.60 2.17 -25.55
CA ALA A 125 -2.42 0.72 -25.58
C ALA A 125 -3.32 0.01 -24.54
N PRO A 126 -4.66 0.14 -24.64
CA PRO A 126 -5.56 -0.47 -23.69
C PRO A 126 -5.43 -1.99 -23.69
N ALA A 127 -5.35 -2.58 -22.50
CA ALA A 127 -5.32 -4.02 -22.30
C ALA A 127 -6.19 -4.41 -21.10
N PRO A 128 -6.66 -5.66 -21.01
CA PRO A 128 -7.41 -6.10 -19.83
C PRO A 128 -6.56 -5.96 -18.55
N ALA A 129 -7.08 -5.23 -17.58
CA ALA A 129 -6.52 -5.21 -16.22
C ALA A 129 -6.88 -6.52 -15.51
N ALA A 130 -5.85 -7.32 -15.18
CA ALA A 130 -6.00 -8.61 -14.52
C ALA A 130 -6.68 -8.53 -13.14
N LEU A 131 -6.60 -7.38 -12.47
CA LEU A 131 -7.25 -7.16 -11.18
C LEU A 131 -8.78 -7.00 -11.32
N THR A 132 -9.29 -6.43 -12.41
CA THR A 132 -10.71 -6.07 -12.54
C THR A 132 -11.66 -7.26 -12.35
N PRO A 133 -11.45 -8.43 -12.98
CA PRO A 133 -12.30 -9.60 -12.74
C PRO A 133 -12.27 -10.10 -11.29
N VAL A 134 -11.11 -10.01 -10.63
CA VAL A 134 -10.94 -10.39 -9.22
C VAL A 134 -11.70 -9.42 -8.32
N LEU A 135 -11.61 -8.11 -8.59
CA LEU A 135 -12.38 -7.10 -7.89
C LEU A 135 -13.88 -7.29 -8.07
N ASP A 136 -14.35 -7.51 -9.29
CA ASP A 136 -15.78 -7.71 -9.56
C ASP A 136 -16.32 -8.95 -8.84
N ALA A 137 -15.54 -10.05 -8.83
CA ALA A 137 -15.88 -11.23 -8.04
C ALA A 137 -15.88 -10.94 -6.53
N ALA A 138 -14.88 -10.22 -6.03
CA ALA A 138 -14.80 -9.83 -4.62
C ALA A 138 -16.00 -8.97 -4.20
N PHE A 139 -16.37 -7.97 -5.00
CA PHE A 139 -17.55 -7.14 -4.77
C PHE A 139 -18.86 -7.92 -4.83
N GLY A 140 -18.93 -9.01 -5.61
CA GLY A 140 -20.09 -9.91 -5.60
C GLY A 140 -20.25 -10.71 -4.30
N LEU A 141 -19.18 -10.84 -3.51
CA LEU A 141 -19.19 -11.50 -2.20
C LEU A 141 -19.46 -10.54 -1.05
N VAL A 142 -19.11 -9.27 -1.21
CA VAL A 142 -19.42 -8.23 -0.21
C VAL A 142 -20.88 -7.81 -0.34
N GLY A 143 -21.53 -7.56 0.80
CA GLY A 143 -22.82 -6.88 0.82
C GLY A 143 -22.69 -5.42 0.39
N THR A 144 -23.53 -4.52 0.92
CA THR A 144 -23.33 -3.08 0.71
C THR A 144 -22.26 -2.56 1.67
N PRO A 145 -21.04 -2.24 1.19
CA PRO A 145 -19.95 -1.81 2.06
C PRO A 145 -20.31 -0.48 2.71
N ARG A 146 -20.07 -0.34 4.02
CA ARG A 146 -20.26 0.91 4.76
C ARG A 146 -19.08 1.16 5.68
N GLY A 147 -18.92 2.40 6.12
CA GLY A 147 -17.92 2.77 7.13
C GLY A 147 -16.50 2.87 6.57
N ARG A 148 -15.54 2.29 7.28
CA ARG A 148 -14.10 2.34 7.01
C ARG A 148 -13.61 1.01 6.48
N TRP A 149 -12.91 1.04 5.35
CA TRP A 149 -12.40 -0.15 4.71
C TRP A 149 -10.88 -0.15 4.60
N LEU A 150 -10.28 -1.33 4.78
CA LEU A 150 -8.86 -1.57 4.48
C LEU A 150 -8.71 -2.31 3.16
N ASP A 151 -7.79 -1.86 2.32
CA ASP A 151 -7.27 -2.64 1.20
C ASP A 151 -5.84 -3.06 1.56
N VAL A 152 -5.69 -4.29 2.07
CA VAL A 152 -4.43 -4.82 2.60
C VAL A 152 -3.66 -5.48 1.46
N GLY A 153 -2.46 -4.98 1.18
CA GLY A 153 -1.73 -5.31 -0.05
C GLY A 153 -2.23 -4.50 -1.24
N CYS A 154 -2.51 -3.20 -1.04
CA CYS A 154 -3.17 -2.38 -2.06
C CYS A 154 -2.31 -2.16 -3.33
N SER A 155 -1.00 -2.42 -3.26
CA SER A 155 -0.06 -2.19 -4.34
C SER A 155 -0.20 -0.76 -4.89
N VAL A 156 -0.48 -0.60 -6.19
CA VAL A 156 -0.66 0.67 -6.90
C VAL A 156 -2.09 1.25 -6.80
N GLY A 157 -2.91 0.73 -5.88
CA GLY A 157 -4.11 1.37 -5.35
C GLY A 157 -5.43 1.16 -6.11
N ARG A 158 -5.46 0.46 -7.26
CA ARG A 158 -6.71 0.30 -8.05
C ARG A 158 -7.87 -0.26 -7.23
N GLY A 159 -7.63 -1.31 -6.44
CA GLY A 159 -8.66 -1.89 -5.56
C GLY A 159 -9.20 -0.88 -4.57
N THR A 160 -8.30 -0.12 -3.94
CA THR A 160 -8.62 0.96 -2.98
C THR A 160 -9.53 2.03 -3.62
N PHE A 161 -9.21 2.50 -4.83
CA PHE A 161 -10.03 3.49 -5.54
C PHE A 161 -11.39 2.94 -5.94
N GLU A 162 -11.44 1.74 -6.51
CA GLU A 162 -12.70 1.10 -6.93
C GLU A 162 -13.61 0.84 -5.73
N LEU A 163 -13.05 0.42 -4.59
CA LEU A 163 -13.81 0.23 -3.35
C LEU A 163 -14.41 1.55 -2.87
N ALA A 164 -13.60 2.62 -2.77
CA ALA A 164 -14.11 3.93 -2.41
C ALA A 164 -15.20 4.42 -3.39
N ALA A 165 -14.97 4.27 -4.70
CA ALA A 165 -15.89 4.72 -5.74
C ALA A 165 -17.25 4.04 -5.71
N ARG A 166 -17.27 2.70 -5.55
CA ARG A 166 -18.50 1.90 -5.61
C ARG A 166 -19.34 2.02 -4.35
N THR A 167 -18.73 2.44 -3.24
CA THR A 167 -19.33 2.34 -1.91
C THR A 167 -19.50 3.68 -1.21
N GLY A 168 -18.73 4.69 -1.60
CA GLY A 168 -18.59 5.94 -0.85
C GLY A 168 -17.94 5.76 0.52
N ALA A 169 -17.37 4.58 0.81
CA ALA A 169 -16.71 4.28 2.06
C ALA A 169 -15.32 4.91 2.11
N LEU A 170 -14.95 5.40 3.29
CA LEU A 170 -13.60 5.89 3.51
C LEU A 170 -12.65 4.68 3.49
N THR A 171 -11.75 4.66 2.52
CA THR A 171 -10.92 3.49 2.25
C THR A 171 -9.44 3.82 2.47
N LEU A 172 -8.71 2.92 3.11
CA LEU A 172 -7.28 3.04 3.32
C LEU A 172 -6.55 1.87 2.67
N GLY A 173 -5.72 2.19 1.67
CA GLY A 173 -4.81 1.22 1.07
C GLY A 173 -3.55 1.10 1.90
N VAL A 174 -3.12 -0.13 2.16
CA VAL A 174 -1.87 -0.38 2.88
C VAL A 174 -0.98 -1.40 2.18
N ASP A 175 0.34 -1.13 2.17
CA ASP A 175 1.34 -1.98 1.53
C ASP A 175 2.73 -1.79 2.20
N LEU A 176 3.70 -2.65 1.91
CA LEU A 176 5.09 -2.49 2.34
C LEU A 176 5.99 -1.82 1.28
N SER A 177 5.51 -1.67 0.05
CA SER A 177 6.26 -1.12 -1.08
C SER A 177 6.10 0.39 -1.19
N PHE A 178 7.15 1.15 -0.84
CA PHE A 178 7.12 2.61 -0.90
C PHE A 178 6.86 3.13 -2.32
N SER A 179 7.47 2.52 -3.33
CA SER A 179 7.34 2.97 -4.72
C SER A 179 5.94 2.76 -5.30
N MET A 180 5.25 1.68 -4.91
CA MET A 180 3.86 1.43 -5.30
C MET A 180 2.91 2.40 -4.60
N LEU A 181 3.08 2.61 -3.30
CA LEU A 181 2.31 3.59 -2.53
C LEU A 181 2.53 5.02 -3.07
N ARG A 182 3.75 5.36 -3.46
CA ARG A 182 4.07 6.66 -4.08
C ARG A 182 3.33 6.83 -5.41
N LEU A 183 3.23 5.78 -6.22
CA LEU A 183 2.43 5.79 -7.44
C LEU A 183 0.92 5.96 -7.13
N ALA A 184 0.38 5.22 -6.17
CA ALA A 184 -1.02 5.33 -5.75
C ALA A 184 -1.35 6.74 -5.22
N ARG A 185 -0.47 7.33 -4.42
CA ARG A 185 -0.57 8.73 -3.95
C ARG A 185 -0.53 9.73 -5.09
N ARG A 186 0.33 9.54 -6.10
CA ARG A 186 0.36 10.39 -7.30
C ARG A 186 -0.96 10.31 -8.06
N ILE A 187 -1.53 9.12 -8.24
CA ILE A 187 -2.84 8.95 -8.87
C ILE A 187 -3.92 9.71 -8.07
N ALA A 188 -3.93 9.57 -6.74
CA ALA A 188 -4.92 10.24 -5.88
C ALA A 188 -4.82 11.78 -5.88
N ARG A 189 -3.61 12.34 -6.01
CA ARG A 189 -3.39 13.80 -5.95
C ARG A 189 -3.42 14.48 -7.31
N GLU A 190 -2.84 13.84 -8.32
CA GLU A 190 -2.60 14.45 -9.63
C GLU A 190 -3.44 13.83 -10.74
N GLY A 191 -4.15 12.72 -10.49
CA GLY A 191 -4.86 11.98 -11.54
C GLY A 191 -3.92 11.50 -12.64
N ARG A 192 -2.67 11.16 -12.29
CA ARG A 192 -1.63 10.83 -13.27
C ARG A 192 -0.93 9.52 -12.93
N LEU A 193 -0.92 8.60 -13.89
CA LEU A 193 -0.24 7.33 -13.82
C LEU A 193 1.08 7.45 -14.58
N ARG A 194 2.22 7.15 -13.93
CA ARG A 194 3.54 7.07 -14.56
C ARG A 194 4.29 5.85 -14.03
N TYR A 195 4.66 4.93 -14.92
CA TYR A 195 5.34 3.70 -14.52
C TYR A 195 6.22 3.13 -15.65
N PRO A 196 7.23 2.33 -15.32
CA PRO A 196 8.00 1.57 -16.30
C PRO A 196 7.21 0.33 -16.72
N ARG A 197 6.89 0.18 -18.01
CA ARG A 197 6.31 -1.03 -18.59
C ARG A 197 7.40 -1.86 -19.23
N ARG A 198 7.60 -3.07 -18.73
CA ARG A 198 8.57 -4.02 -19.26
C ARG A 198 8.15 -4.44 -20.68
N LYS A 199 9.07 -4.29 -21.64
CA LYS A 199 8.91 -4.80 -23.01
C LYS A 199 9.53 -6.18 -23.18
N LEU A 200 10.81 -6.30 -22.84
CA LEU A 200 11.57 -7.54 -22.98
C LEU A 200 12.82 -7.47 -22.10
N GLY A 201 13.17 -8.55 -21.39
CA GLY A 201 14.41 -8.58 -20.61
C GLY A 201 14.50 -7.39 -19.64
N LEU A 202 15.55 -6.57 -19.74
CA LEU A 202 15.72 -5.36 -18.92
C LEU A 202 15.25 -4.07 -19.62
N VAL A 203 14.60 -4.20 -20.77
CA VAL A 203 14.08 -3.09 -21.56
C VAL A 203 12.71 -2.70 -21.02
N TYR A 204 12.63 -1.47 -20.51
CA TYR A 204 11.39 -0.85 -20.05
C TYR A 204 11.07 0.37 -20.91
N GLU A 205 9.79 0.57 -21.18
CA GLU A 205 9.24 1.79 -21.74
C GLU A 205 8.55 2.58 -20.62
N ARG A 206 8.74 3.90 -20.59
CA ARG A 206 7.95 4.75 -19.70
C ARG A 206 6.54 4.91 -20.26
N ARG A 207 5.54 4.50 -19.49
CA ARG A 207 4.13 4.84 -19.72
C ARG A 207 3.76 6.00 -18.81
N GLU A 208 3.09 7.00 -19.38
CA GLU A 208 2.62 8.16 -18.64
C GLU A 208 1.36 8.73 -19.28
N HIS A 209 0.27 8.79 -18.51
CA HIS A 209 -0.99 9.37 -18.97
C HIS A 209 -1.84 9.82 -17.78
N ALA A 210 -2.80 10.69 -18.07
CA ALA A 210 -3.87 11.00 -17.12
C ALA A 210 -4.74 9.76 -16.89
N VAL A 211 -5.24 9.60 -15.67
CA VAL A 211 -6.17 8.55 -15.29
C VAL A 211 -7.25 9.16 -14.40
N THR A 212 -8.51 8.82 -14.67
CA THR A 212 -9.59 9.14 -13.75
C THR A 212 -9.67 8.00 -12.75
N ALA A 213 -9.45 8.32 -11.47
CA ALA A 213 -9.65 7.38 -10.37
C ALA A 213 -10.86 7.86 -9.54
N PRO A 214 -12.08 7.37 -9.86
CA PRO A 214 -13.24 7.62 -9.00
C PRO A 214 -12.93 7.22 -7.56
N GLY A 215 -13.52 7.92 -6.58
CA GLY A 215 -13.23 7.68 -5.15
C GLY A 215 -11.90 8.25 -4.66
N ALA A 216 -11.12 8.94 -5.50
CA ALA A 216 -9.85 9.55 -5.10
C ALA A 216 -9.95 10.52 -3.89
N ALA A 217 -11.11 11.12 -3.62
CA ALA A 217 -11.35 11.97 -2.45
C ALA A 217 -11.48 11.19 -1.12
N ASP A 218 -11.77 9.89 -1.20
CA ASP A 218 -12.09 9.05 -0.04
C ASP A 218 -11.00 8.01 0.26
N VAL A 219 -9.85 8.10 -0.43
CA VAL A 219 -8.70 7.20 -0.23
C VAL A 219 -7.47 7.86 0.39
N ASP A 220 -6.69 7.08 1.12
CA ASP A 220 -5.30 7.38 1.45
C ASP A 220 -4.45 6.10 1.41
N PHE A 221 -3.13 6.23 1.50
CA PHE A 221 -2.19 5.13 1.30
C PHE A 221 -1.06 5.15 2.32
N TRP A 222 -0.96 4.12 3.16
CA TRP A 222 0.00 4.06 4.28
C TRP A 222 0.92 2.86 4.13
N MET A 223 2.18 3.01 4.57
CA MET A 223 3.11 1.90 4.62
C MET A 223 2.88 1.12 5.91
N VAL A 224 2.40 -0.12 5.78
CA VAL A 224 2.01 -0.98 6.90
C VAL A 224 2.39 -2.42 6.60
N ASP A 225 2.80 -3.14 7.63
CA ASP A 225 2.95 -4.60 7.57
C ASP A 225 1.60 -5.28 7.75
N ALA A 226 1.17 -6.06 6.76
CA ALA A 226 -0.10 -6.79 6.78
C ALA A 226 -0.21 -7.82 7.93
N THR A 227 0.91 -8.17 8.56
CA THR A 227 1.01 -9.07 9.71
C THR A 227 1.04 -8.35 11.06
N ALA A 228 0.99 -7.01 11.06
CA ALA A 228 0.93 -6.16 12.25
C ALA A 228 0.21 -4.83 11.94
N LEU A 229 -1.12 -4.87 11.89
CA LEU A 229 -1.95 -3.73 11.52
C LEU A 229 -2.02 -2.71 12.68
N PRO A 230 -1.71 -1.42 12.44
CA PRO A 230 -1.61 -0.40 13.48
C PRO A 230 -2.98 0.16 13.86
N PHE A 231 -3.99 -0.70 14.02
CA PHE A 231 -5.36 -0.29 14.37
C PHE A 231 -5.80 -0.98 15.65
N ALA A 232 -6.72 -0.36 16.38
CA ALA A 232 -7.36 -0.99 17.53
C ALA A 232 -8.19 -2.22 17.09
N ASP A 233 -8.56 -3.05 18.06
CA ASP A 233 -9.47 -4.16 17.81
C ASP A 233 -10.83 -3.62 17.35
N ALA A 234 -11.48 -4.32 16.40
CA ALA A 234 -12.77 -3.89 15.84
C ALA A 234 -12.79 -2.44 15.30
N ALA A 235 -11.66 -1.99 14.75
CA ALA A 235 -11.47 -0.64 14.24
C ALA A 235 -12.02 -0.41 12.82
N VAL A 236 -12.26 -1.45 12.02
CA VAL A 236 -12.71 -1.28 10.62
C VAL A 236 -13.91 -2.15 10.29
N ASP A 237 -14.71 -1.67 9.33
CA ASP A 237 -16.01 -2.24 8.96
C ASP A 237 -15.88 -3.29 7.85
N GLY A 238 -14.76 -3.27 7.11
CA GLY A 238 -14.44 -4.31 6.15
C GLY A 238 -13.00 -4.27 5.66
N ALA A 239 -12.59 -5.35 4.98
CA ALA A 239 -11.26 -5.48 4.41
C ALA A 239 -11.26 -6.21 3.06
N LEU A 240 -10.37 -5.80 2.17
CA LEU A 240 -9.94 -6.54 1.00
C LEU A 240 -8.50 -7.01 1.22
N SER A 241 -8.20 -8.24 0.81
CA SER A 241 -6.84 -8.79 0.74
C SER A 241 -6.74 -9.67 -0.51
N LEU A 242 -6.21 -9.10 -1.59
CA LEU A 242 -6.20 -9.71 -2.93
C LEU A 242 -4.76 -9.99 -3.37
N ASN A 243 -4.46 -11.24 -3.69
CA ASN A 243 -3.15 -11.75 -4.10
C ASN A 243 -2.02 -11.44 -3.11
N LEU A 244 -2.33 -11.52 -1.81
CA LEU A 244 -1.39 -11.17 -0.74
C LEU A 244 -0.97 -12.36 0.14
N LEU A 245 -1.87 -13.30 0.43
CA LEU A 245 -1.67 -14.29 1.50
C LEU A 245 -0.44 -15.19 1.29
N ASP A 246 -0.07 -15.44 0.03
CA ASP A 246 1.07 -16.27 -0.39
C ASP A 246 2.40 -15.50 -0.56
N CYS A 247 2.41 -14.20 -0.26
CA CYS A 247 3.61 -13.35 -0.33
C CYS A 247 3.89 -12.53 0.95
N VAL A 248 3.25 -12.88 2.08
CA VAL A 248 3.55 -12.31 3.41
C VAL A 248 4.44 -13.25 4.24
N SER A 249 5.25 -12.69 5.14
CA SER A 249 6.18 -13.50 5.94
C SER A 249 5.49 -14.45 6.93
N TRP A 250 4.33 -14.06 7.45
CA TRP A 250 3.57 -14.84 8.42
C TRP A 250 2.08 -14.86 8.04
N PRO A 251 1.65 -15.77 7.15
CA PRO A 251 0.28 -15.81 6.61
C PRO A 251 -0.80 -15.97 7.69
N LEU A 252 -0.55 -16.83 8.69
CA LEU A 252 -1.46 -16.97 9.83
C LEU A 252 -1.59 -15.66 10.61
N SER A 253 -0.48 -14.95 10.85
CA SER A 253 -0.53 -13.64 11.53
C SER A 253 -1.33 -12.62 10.74
N HIS A 254 -1.24 -12.61 9.40
CA HIS A 254 -2.07 -11.74 8.57
C HIS A 254 -3.57 -12.04 8.75
N LEU A 255 -3.98 -13.31 8.74
CA LEU A 255 -5.37 -13.69 8.96
C LEU A 255 -5.87 -13.32 10.37
N LEU A 256 -5.01 -13.52 11.39
CA LEU A 256 -5.31 -13.13 12.77
C LEU A 256 -5.45 -11.62 12.91
N GLU A 257 -4.58 -10.84 12.27
CA GLU A 257 -4.66 -9.37 12.29
C GLU A 257 -5.92 -8.87 11.57
N LEU A 258 -6.28 -9.44 10.43
CA LEU A 258 -7.55 -9.13 9.76
C LEU A 258 -8.74 -9.38 10.70
N GLY A 259 -8.78 -10.55 11.34
CA GLY A 259 -9.82 -10.89 12.31
C GLY A 259 -9.85 -9.95 13.52
N ARG A 260 -8.68 -9.50 13.99
CA ARG A 260 -8.55 -8.59 15.13
C ARG A 260 -9.10 -7.19 14.83
N VAL A 261 -8.73 -6.62 13.68
CA VAL A 261 -9.11 -5.22 13.36
C VAL A 261 -10.53 -5.11 12.83
N LEU A 262 -11.12 -6.18 12.32
CA LEU A 262 -12.51 -6.21 11.88
C LEU A 262 -13.47 -6.19 13.07
N ARG A 263 -14.60 -5.49 12.89
CA ARG A 263 -15.75 -5.62 13.79
C ARG A 263 -16.36 -7.02 13.68
N ASP A 264 -17.12 -7.42 14.69
CA ASP A 264 -17.80 -8.73 14.73
C ASP A 264 -18.70 -8.99 13.51
N ASP A 265 -19.30 -7.93 12.94
CA ASP A 265 -20.14 -7.95 11.74
C ASP A 265 -19.40 -7.51 10.47
N GLY A 266 -18.09 -7.25 10.57
CA GLY A 266 -17.24 -6.84 9.48
C GLY A 266 -16.97 -7.96 8.48
N GLN A 267 -16.80 -7.60 7.21
CA GLN A 267 -16.53 -8.56 6.14
C GLN A 267 -15.10 -8.41 5.62
N ALA A 268 -14.36 -9.52 5.53
CA ALA A 268 -13.14 -9.60 4.73
C ALA A 268 -13.39 -10.40 3.46
N VAL A 269 -12.88 -9.91 2.33
CA VAL A 269 -12.72 -10.73 1.12
C VAL A 269 -11.26 -11.00 0.89
N ILE A 270 -10.93 -12.29 0.82
CA ILE A 270 -9.58 -12.77 0.62
C ILE A 270 -9.55 -13.57 -0.68
N ALA A 271 -8.63 -13.21 -1.57
CA ALA A 271 -8.34 -13.96 -2.78
C ALA A 271 -6.83 -14.14 -2.88
N THR A 272 -6.35 -15.34 -3.17
CA THR A 272 -4.92 -15.61 -3.33
C THR A 272 -4.73 -16.80 -4.28
N PRO A 273 -3.69 -16.80 -5.12
CA PRO A 273 -3.43 -17.91 -6.02
C PRO A 273 -2.84 -19.15 -5.31
N TYR A 274 -2.34 -19.01 -4.09
CA TYR A 274 -1.58 -20.03 -3.36
C TYR A 274 -0.26 -20.39 -4.08
N ASP A 275 0.32 -19.42 -4.80
CA ASP A 275 1.62 -19.54 -5.47
C ASP A 275 2.73 -19.04 -4.53
N TRP A 276 3.02 -19.86 -3.52
CA TRP A 276 3.86 -19.49 -2.40
C TRP A 276 5.26 -19.03 -2.80
N SER A 277 5.59 -17.80 -2.41
CA SER A 277 6.94 -17.27 -2.56
C SER A 277 7.83 -17.74 -1.41
N ALA A 278 8.70 -18.72 -1.65
CA ALA A 278 9.66 -19.21 -0.66
C ALA A 278 10.63 -18.11 -0.15
N GLY A 279 10.78 -17.01 -0.89
CA GLY A 279 11.54 -15.84 -0.45
C GLY A 279 10.78 -14.92 0.51
N ALA A 280 9.45 -15.01 0.52
CA ALA A 280 8.58 -14.27 1.43
C ALA A 280 8.23 -15.11 2.67
N THR A 281 7.81 -16.36 2.46
CA THR A 281 7.29 -17.27 3.50
C THR A 281 8.12 -18.56 3.53
N ALA A 282 8.65 -18.93 4.70
CA ALA A 282 9.25 -20.24 4.90
C ALA A 282 8.21 -21.36 4.65
N VAL A 283 8.64 -22.51 4.12
CA VAL A 283 7.75 -23.61 3.70
C VAL A 283 6.87 -24.11 4.86
N GLU A 284 7.41 -24.11 6.08
CA GLU A 284 6.71 -24.50 7.31
C GLU A 284 5.55 -23.55 7.66
N GLY A 285 5.54 -22.34 7.09
CA GLY A 285 4.48 -21.34 7.28
C GLY A 285 3.43 -21.33 6.16
N TRP A 286 3.56 -22.19 5.15
CA TRP A 286 2.58 -22.27 4.06
C TRP A 286 1.25 -22.85 4.58
N LEU A 287 0.14 -22.26 4.16
CA LEU A 287 -1.21 -22.72 4.50
C LEU A 287 -1.78 -23.57 3.36
N GLY A 288 -2.30 -24.75 3.70
CA GLY A 288 -2.84 -25.74 2.76
C GLY A 288 -1.99 -27.00 2.70
#